data_AF-A0A2V5N1R0-F1
#
_entry.id   AF-A0A2V5N1R0-F1
#
_cell.length_a   1.000
_cell.length_b   1.000
_cell.length_c   1.000
_cell.angle_alpha   90.00
_cell.angle_beta   90.00
_cell.angle_gamma   90.00
#
_symmetry.space_group_name_H-M   'P 1'
#
loop_
_entity.id
_entity.type
_entity.pdbx_description
1 polymer ?
#
loop_
_entity_poly.entity_id
_entity_poly.type
_entity_poly.pdbx_seq_one_letter_code
_entity_poly.pdbx_strand_id
1 'polypeptide(L)'
;MQSGTSHAHAQPPPLWEIEFRVAELTSQQTGIALVAIKPDSRLLEDLHIDSLDMVELILATEEAFAVTIPDNIGQQMFVRQPVTIAVLAEIVRHRWGTGTPERKGWFIRKPSPPDVTATPFTQLDGAISECEWLKSPLYE
;
A
#
# COMPACT_ATOMS: atom_id res chain seq x y z
N MET A 1 2.62 6.04 -45.91
CA MET A 1 3.47 4.98 -45.31
C MET A 1 3.08 4.89 -43.85
N GLN A 2 2.14 4.00 -43.52
CA GLN A 2 1.73 3.77 -42.13
C GLN A 2 2.68 2.70 -41.57
N SER A 3 3.71 3.14 -40.86
CA SER A 3 4.60 2.26 -40.14
C SER A 3 3.86 1.74 -38.92
N GLY A 4 3.22 0.57 -39.06
CA GLY A 4 2.68 -0.18 -37.93
C GLY A 4 3.82 -0.56 -37.01
N THR A 5 3.98 0.16 -35.90
CA THR A 5 4.79 -0.28 -34.78
C THR A 5 4.08 -1.47 -34.15
N SER A 6 4.50 -2.67 -34.57
CA SER A 6 4.15 -3.92 -33.93
C SER A 6 4.64 -3.87 -32.49
N HIS A 7 3.80 -3.43 -31.56
CA HIS A 7 4.01 -3.69 -30.15
C HIS A 7 4.04 -5.21 -30.01
N ALA A 8 5.24 -5.76 -29.84
CA ALA A 8 5.41 -7.16 -29.49
C ALA A 8 4.52 -7.42 -28.28
N HIS A 9 3.56 -8.33 -28.41
CA HIS A 9 2.88 -8.92 -27.28
C HIS A 9 3.94 -9.71 -26.49
N ALA A 10 4.70 -9.02 -25.64
CA ALA A 10 5.62 -9.65 -24.72
C ALA A 10 4.75 -10.48 -23.77
N GLN A 11 4.72 -11.79 -24.02
CA GLN A 11 4.06 -12.74 -23.13
C GLN A 11 4.63 -12.54 -21.72
N PRO A 12 3.78 -12.56 -20.68
CA PRO A 12 4.28 -12.50 -19.32
C PRO A 12 5.21 -13.70 -19.07
N PRO A 13 6.28 -13.51 -18.27
CA PRO A 13 7.13 -14.61 -17.85
C PRO A 13 6.30 -15.69 -17.14
N PRO A 14 6.82 -16.93 -17.06
CA PRO A 14 6.14 -17.99 -16.34
C PRO A 14 5.96 -17.62 -14.86
N LEU A 15 4.90 -18.15 -14.24
CA LEU A 15 4.50 -17.75 -12.88
C LEU A 15 5.62 -17.93 -11.85
N TRP A 16 6.33 -19.05 -11.91
CA TRP A 16 7.43 -19.37 -10.98
C TRP A 16 8.56 -18.34 -11.02
N GLU A 17 8.78 -17.68 -12.17
CA GLU A 17 9.81 -16.65 -12.30
C GLU A 17 9.36 -15.36 -11.60
N ILE A 18 8.07 -15.00 -11.75
CA ILE A 18 7.48 -13.86 -11.03
C ILE A 18 7.46 -14.13 -9.52
N GLU A 19 7.06 -15.32 -9.09
CA GLU A 19 7.07 -15.74 -7.69
C GLU A 19 8.47 -15.63 -7.08
N PHE A 20 9.49 -16.11 -7.78
CA PHE A 20 10.88 -16.02 -7.33
C PHE A 20 11.32 -14.57 -7.17
N ARG A 21 11.02 -13.72 -8.16
CA ARG A 21 11.34 -12.29 -8.13
C ARG A 21 10.62 -11.54 -7.02
N VAL A 22 9.34 -11.84 -6.80
CA VAL A 22 8.56 -11.27 -5.69
C VAL A 22 9.16 -11.72 -4.36
N ALA A 23 9.56 -12.99 -4.22
CA ALA A 23 10.22 -13.49 -3.02
C ALA A 23 11.59 -12.82 -2.78
N GLU A 24 12.37 -12.52 -3.83
CA GLU A 24 13.61 -11.73 -3.71
C GLU A 24 13.33 -10.33 -3.16
N LEU A 25 12.31 -9.63 -3.68
CA LEU A 25 11.90 -8.32 -3.19
C LEU A 25 11.46 -8.39 -1.73
N THR A 26 10.62 -9.38 -1.37
CA THR A 26 10.19 -9.59 0.01
C THR A 26 11.36 -9.87 0.94
N SER A 27 12.34 -10.67 0.52
CA SER A 27 13.57 -10.95 1.28
C SER A 27 14.38 -9.67 1.53
N GLN A 28 14.50 -8.80 0.52
CA GLN A 28 15.22 -7.53 0.64
C GLN A 28 14.55 -6.54 1.60
N GLN A 29 13.22 -6.45 1.58
CA GLN A 29 12.48 -5.52 2.45
C GLN A 29 12.44 -6.01 3.91
N THR A 30 12.16 -7.31 4.11
CA THR A 30 11.91 -7.87 5.45
C THR A 30 13.19 -8.40 6.13
N GLY A 31 14.26 -8.62 5.37
CA GLY A 31 15.48 -9.29 5.85
C GLY A 31 15.33 -10.80 6.08
N ILE A 32 14.17 -11.38 5.75
CA ILE A 32 13.94 -12.83 5.85
C ILE A 32 14.74 -13.54 4.76
N ALA A 33 15.41 -14.64 5.09
CA ALA A 33 16.17 -15.41 4.11
C ALA A 33 15.25 -15.94 3.00
N LEU A 34 15.66 -15.77 1.73
CA LEU A 34 14.89 -16.20 0.55
C LEU A 34 14.43 -17.67 0.63
N VAL A 35 15.24 -18.55 1.23
CA VAL A 35 14.95 -19.99 1.39
C VAL A 35 13.74 -20.24 2.32
N ALA A 36 13.42 -19.30 3.21
CA ALA A 36 12.27 -19.40 4.11
C ALA A 36 10.97 -18.90 3.47
N ILE A 37 11.04 -18.21 2.33
CA ILE A 37 9.89 -17.63 1.63
C ILE A 37 9.39 -18.64 0.59
N LYS A 38 8.14 -19.08 0.73
CA LYS A 38 7.49 -20.01 -0.21
C LYS A 38 6.44 -19.27 -1.03
N PRO A 39 6.08 -19.75 -2.23
CA PRO A 39 4.97 -19.21 -3.00
C PRO A 39 3.65 -19.17 -2.19
N ASP A 40 3.41 -20.20 -1.38
CA ASP A 40 2.22 -20.31 -0.52
C ASP A 40 2.34 -19.55 0.82
N SER A 41 3.50 -18.95 1.12
CA SER A 41 3.70 -18.19 2.36
C SER A 41 2.76 -16.99 2.40
N ARG A 42 1.99 -16.89 3.49
CA ARG A 42 1.11 -15.76 3.74
C ARG A 42 1.91 -14.58 4.28
N LEU A 43 1.74 -13.41 3.64
CA LEU A 43 2.55 -12.22 3.94
C LEU A 43 2.39 -11.79 5.40
N LEU A 44 1.15 -11.77 5.90
CA LEU A 44 0.88 -11.33 7.27
C LEU A 44 1.14 -12.44 8.29
N GLU A 45 0.54 -13.63 8.10
CA GLU A 45 0.55 -14.64 9.17
C GLU A 45 1.83 -15.47 9.22
N ASP A 46 2.51 -15.69 8.11
CA ASP A 46 3.72 -16.53 8.07
C ASP A 46 4.99 -15.66 8.06
N LEU A 47 5.01 -14.60 7.24
CA LEU A 47 6.17 -13.71 7.11
C LEU A 47 6.11 -12.50 8.06
N HIS A 48 5.01 -12.31 8.80
CA HIS A 48 4.86 -11.23 9.79
C HIS A 48 5.12 -9.83 9.22
N ILE A 49 4.80 -9.64 7.94
CA ILE A 49 4.95 -8.37 7.22
C ILE A 49 3.89 -7.40 7.75
N ASP A 50 4.30 -6.20 8.14
CA ASP A 50 3.37 -5.19 8.65
C ASP A 50 2.62 -4.47 7.51
N SER A 51 1.67 -3.60 7.87
CA SER A 51 0.88 -2.88 6.86
C SER A 51 1.70 -1.89 6.01
N LEU A 52 2.79 -1.34 6.55
CA LEU A 52 3.66 -0.42 5.84
C LEU A 52 4.57 -1.19 4.87
N ASP A 53 5.16 -2.28 5.33
CA ASP A 53 5.98 -3.20 4.53
C ASP A 53 5.18 -3.76 3.36
N MET A 54 3.89 -4.07 3.54
CA MET A 54 3.01 -4.49 2.44
C MET A 54 2.86 -3.40 1.38
N VAL A 55 2.71 -2.13 1.77
CA VAL A 55 2.63 -1.00 0.82
C VAL A 55 3.94 -0.89 0.06
N GLU A 56 5.09 -0.93 0.75
CA GLU A 56 6.41 -0.87 0.13
C GLU A 56 6.65 -2.01 -0.84
N LEU A 57 6.27 -3.24 -0.48
CA LEU A 57 6.36 -4.42 -1.35
C LEU A 57 5.51 -4.25 -2.60
N ILE A 58 4.28 -3.74 -2.49
CA ILE A 58 3.41 -3.47 -3.64
C ILE A 58 4.07 -2.44 -4.57
N LEU A 59 4.59 -1.33 -4.04
CA LEU A 59 5.25 -0.30 -4.84
C LEU A 59 6.51 -0.84 -5.53
N ALA A 60 7.36 -1.56 -4.79
CA ALA A 60 8.57 -2.17 -5.34
C ALA A 60 8.24 -3.19 -6.44
N THR A 61 7.16 -3.94 -6.28
CA THR A 61 6.66 -4.89 -7.28
C THR A 61 6.15 -4.17 -8.54
N GLU A 62 5.35 -3.11 -8.39
CA GLU A 62 4.89 -2.29 -9.51
C GLU A 62 6.04 -1.69 -10.32
N GLU A 63 7.07 -1.20 -9.64
CA GLU A 63 8.27 -0.66 -10.28
C GLU A 63 9.09 -1.75 -10.98
N ALA A 64 9.35 -2.87 -10.30
CA ALA A 64 10.17 -3.96 -10.82
C ALA A 64 9.59 -4.61 -12.10
N PHE A 65 8.27 -4.74 -12.17
CA PHE A 65 7.60 -5.38 -13.31
C PHE A 65 6.94 -4.39 -14.28
N ALA A 66 7.06 -3.08 -14.03
CA ALA A 66 6.36 -2.04 -14.78
C ALA A 66 4.86 -2.35 -14.95
N VAL A 67 4.20 -2.65 -13.83
CA VAL A 67 2.76 -2.93 -13.76
C VAL A 67 2.06 -1.94 -12.83
N THR A 68 0.77 -1.72 -13.08
CA THR A 68 -0.09 -0.88 -12.25
C THR A 68 -1.08 -1.75 -11.49
N ILE A 69 -0.97 -1.75 -10.16
CA ILE A 69 -1.96 -2.35 -9.26
C ILE A 69 -2.91 -1.22 -8.82
N PRO A 70 -4.19 -1.28 -9.20
CA PRO A 70 -5.15 -0.25 -8.80
C PRO A 70 -5.47 -0.34 -7.31
N ASP A 71 -5.79 0.82 -6.72
CA ASP A 71 -6.01 0.95 -5.27
C ASP A 71 -7.08 0.00 -4.74
N ASN A 72 -8.13 -0.29 -5.51
CA ASN A 72 -9.17 -1.24 -5.10
C ASN A 72 -8.63 -2.66 -4.87
N ILE A 73 -7.67 -3.12 -5.69
CA ILE A 73 -7.03 -4.42 -5.53
C ILE A 73 -6.04 -4.34 -4.36
N GLY A 74 -5.26 -3.26 -4.27
CA GLY A 74 -4.35 -3.03 -3.13
C GLY A 74 -5.08 -3.05 -1.80
N GLN A 75 -6.21 -2.35 -1.68
CA GLN A 75 -7.06 -2.34 -0.49
C GLN A 75 -7.62 -3.74 -0.18
N GLN A 76 -7.98 -4.52 -1.20
CA GLN A 76 -8.45 -5.89 -1.00
C GLN A 76 -7.36 -6.80 -0.43
N MET A 77 -6.08 -6.57 -0.74
CA MET A 77 -4.97 -7.32 -0.13
C MET A 77 -4.89 -7.11 1.39
N PHE A 78 -5.22 -5.91 1.89
CA PHE A 78 -5.25 -5.63 3.33
C PHE A 78 -6.48 -6.22 4.02
N VAL A 79 -7.64 -6.16 3.36
CA VAL A 79 -8.94 -6.49 3.98
C VAL A 79 -9.30 -7.97 3.82
N ARG A 80 -8.92 -8.62 2.72
CA ARG A 80 -9.27 -10.01 2.42
C ARG A 80 -8.00 -10.87 2.44
N GLN A 81 -7.90 -11.71 3.47
CA GLN A 81 -6.80 -12.65 3.68
C GLN A 81 -7.20 -14.08 3.27
N PRO A 82 -6.23 -14.94 2.89
CA PRO A 82 -4.78 -14.70 2.95
C PRO A 82 -4.17 -14.19 1.65
N VAL A 83 -3.27 -13.20 1.75
CA VAL A 83 -2.41 -12.77 0.64
C VAL A 83 -1.11 -13.55 0.71
N THR A 84 -0.81 -14.28 -0.37
CA THR A 84 0.44 -15.04 -0.51
C THR A 84 1.33 -14.45 -1.59
N ILE A 85 2.58 -14.88 -1.63
CA ILE A 85 3.53 -14.53 -2.70
C ILE A 85 2.98 -14.93 -4.07
N ALA A 86 2.37 -16.12 -4.18
CA ALA A 86 1.73 -16.60 -5.40
C ALA A 86 0.58 -15.68 -5.85
N VAL A 87 -0.28 -15.24 -4.93
CA VAL A 87 -1.39 -14.32 -5.25
C VAL A 87 -0.85 -12.98 -5.78
N LEU A 88 0.20 -12.44 -5.16
CA LEU A 88 0.82 -11.20 -5.65
C LEU A 88 1.43 -11.41 -7.05
N ALA A 89 2.10 -12.54 -7.29
CA ALA A 89 2.63 -12.90 -8.60
C ALA A 89 1.54 -13.08 -9.67
N GLU A 90 0.39 -13.68 -9.31
CA GLU A 90 -0.77 -13.78 -10.19
C GLU A 90 -1.33 -12.41 -10.57
N ILE A 91 -1.38 -11.48 -9.61
CA ILE A 91 -1.85 -10.11 -9.86
C ILE A 91 -0.90 -9.39 -10.81
N VAL A 92 0.41 -9.49 -10.60
CA VAL A 92 1.43 -8.94 -11.52
C VAL A 92 1.24 -9.52 -12.92
N ARG A 93 1.12 -10.84 -13.02
CA ARG A 93 0.92 -11.53 -14.31
C ARG A 93 -0.35 -11.09 -15.02
N HIS A 94 -1.45 -10.91 -14.28
CA HIS A 94 -2.72 -10.45 -14.82
C HIS A 94 -2.67 -8.97 -15.26
N ARG A 95 -1.78 -8.19 -14.65
CA ARG A 95 -1.56 -6.77 -14.95
C ARG A 95 -0.40 -6.52 -15.91
N TRP A 96 0.11 -7.57 -16.55
CA TRP A 96 1.26 -7.45 -17.45
C TRP A 96 0.99 -6.48 -18.60
N GLY A 97 1.93 -5.58 -18.86
CA GLY A 97 1.83 -4.57 -19.92
C GLY A 97 0.98 -3.34 -19.58
N THR A 98 0.56 -3.18 -18.32
CA THR A 98 -0.16 -1.96 -17.88
C THR A 98 0.74 -0.74 -17.66
N GLY A 99 2.06 -0.93 -17.55
CA GLY A 99 3.03 0.14 -17.30
C GLY A 99 3.11 0.53 -15.81
N THR A 100 4.10 1.33 -15.46
CA THR A 100 4.30 1.83 -14.09
C THR A 100 3.29 2.95 -13.77
N PRO A 101 2.61 2.91 -12.61
CA PRO A 101 1.67 3.97 -12.24
C PRO A 101 2.40 5.26 -11.87
N GLU A 102 1.86 6.41 -12.28
CA GLU A 102 2.40 7.72 -11.92
C GLU A 102 1.99 8.11 -10.48
N ARG A 103 2.63 7.54 -9.46
CA ARG A 103 2.31 7.76 -8.03
C ARG A 103 2.96 8.98 -7.38
N LYS A 104 3.55 9.89 -8.17
CA LYS A 104 4.30 11.08 -7.68
C LYS A 104 3.49 12.02 -6.78
N GLY A 105 2.16 11.94 -6.82
CA GLY A 105 1.26 12.78 -6.03
C GLY A 105 1.11 12.41 -4.55
N TRP A 106 1.39 11.16 -4.15
CA TRP A 106 1.11 10.66 -2.79
C TRP A 106 2.03 11.27 -1.72
N PHE A 107 3.27 11.56 -2.10
CA PHE A 107 4.28 12.18 -1.23
C PHE A 107 4.30 13.71 -1.32
N ILE A 108 3.44 14.31 -2.15
CA ILE A 108 3.28 15.78 -2.16
C ILE A 108 2.63 16.15 -0.83
N ARG A 109 3.37 16.88 0.03
CA ARG A 109 2.79 17.49 1.23
C ARG A 109 1.55 18.28 0.78
N LYS A 110 0.39 17.91 1.30
CA LYS A 110 -0.80 18.77 1.17
C LYS A 110 -0.38 20.19 1.57
N PRO A 111 -0.73 21.23 0.80
CA PRO A 111 -0.44 22.59 1.21
C PRO A 111 -0.93 22.77 2.64
N SER A 112 -0.14 23.47 3.46
CA SER A 112 -0.57 23.78 4.82
C SER A 112 -2.00 24.29 4.74
N PRO A 113 -2.94 23.77 5.55
CA PRO A 113 -4.23 24.41 5.67
C PRO A 113 -4.00 25.91 5.93
N PRO A 114 -4.89 26.79 5.43
CA PRO A 114 -4.81 28.21 5.76
C PRO A 114 -4.72 28.35 7.29
N ASP A 115 -3.98 29.34 7.75
CA ASP A 115 -3.76 29.61 9.18
C ASP A 115 -5.12 29.62 9.88
N VAL A 116 -5.43 28.52 10.56
CA VAL A 116 -6.65 28.38 11.33
C VAL A 116 -6.43 29.24 12.55
N THR A 117 -6.87 30.49 12.50
CA THR A 117 -7.10 31.30 13.71
C THR A 117 -7.81 30.40 14.71
N ALA A 118 -7.10 30.10 15.80
CA ALA A 118 -7.36 29.02 16.73
C ALA A 118 -8.86 28.69 16.89
N THR A 119 -9.32 27.67 16.19
CA THR A 119 -10.47 26.91 16.66
C THR A 119 -9.92 25.92 17.68
N PRO A 120 -10.04 26.18 18.99
CA PRO A 120 -9.68 25.16 19.97
C PRO A 120 -10.55 23.93 19.71
N PHE A 121 -9.99 22.73 19.94
CA PHE A 121 -10.64 21.43 19.75
C PHE A 121 -11.94 21.25 20.58
N THR A 122 -12.32 22.25 21.36
CA THR A 122 -13.62 22.39 22.00
C THR A 122 -14.69 22.76 20.96
N GLN A 123 -15.28 21.75 20.32
CA GLN A 123 -16.74 21.76 20.10
C GLN A 123 -17.47 21.59 21.45
N LEU A 124 -17.21 22.56 22.33
CA LEU A 124 -18.12 23.13 23.29
C LEU A 124 -17.54 24.53 23.47
N ASP A 125 -18.08 25.50 22.73
CA ASP A 125 -17.62 26.90 22.66
C ASP A 125 -16.92 27.30 23.94
N GLY A 126 -15.65 27.67 23.84
CA GLY A 126 -14.75 27.97 24.96
C GLY A 126 -15.21 29.16 25.79
N ALA A 127 -16.31 28.98 26.52
CA ALA A 127 -16.97 29.96 27.37
C ALA A 127 -17.26 29.41 28.77
N ILE A 128 -16.71 28.25 29.15
CA ILE A 128 -16.81 27.80 30.55
C ILE A 128 -15.70 28.49 31.34
N SER A 129 -16.10 29.43 32.19
CA SER A 129 -15.21 30.12 33.11
C SER A 129 -14.88 29.23 34.31
N GLU A 130 -13.74 29.46 34.99
CA GLU A 130 -13.30 28.68 36.16
C GLU A 130 -14.36 28.63 37.29
N CYS A 131 -15.14 29.71 37.45
CA CYS A 131 -16.26 29.79 38.38
C CYS A 131 -17.47 28.89 38.03
N GLU A 132 -17.64 28.53 36.76
CA GLU A 132 -18.70 27.65 36.26
C GLU A 132 -18.30 26.17 36.41
N TRP A 133 -16.99 25.89 36.29
CA TRP A 133 -16.41 24.58 36.56
C TRP A 133 -16.58 24.13 38.03
N LEU A 134 -16.36 25.04 38.99
CA LEU A 134 -16.47 24.73 40.43
C LEU A 134 -17.92 24.61 40.95
N LYS A 135 -18.92 24.96 40.14
CA LYS A 135 -20.35 24.96 40.54
C LYS A 135 -21.21 23.96 39.75
N SER A 136 -20.60 23.11 38.93
CA SER A 136 -21.33 22.10 38.16
C SER A 136 -21.90 21.02 39.10
N PRO A 137 -23.19 20.66 39.00
CA PRO A 137 -23.86 19.71 39.90
C PRO A 137 -23.52 18.25 39.61
N LEU A 138 -22.44 17.99 38.85
CA LEU A 138 -22.04 16.64 38.43
C LEU A 138 -21.27 15.87 39.51
N TYR A 139 -21.09 16.46 40.70
CA TYR A 139 -20.73 15.75 41.92
C TYR A 139 -21.71 16.15 43.04
N GLU A 140 -22.88 15.50 43.07
CA GLU A 140 -23.47 14.97 44.29
C GLU A 140 -23.54 13.45 44.20
#